data_AF-A0A063YCA1-F1
#
_entry.id   AF-A0A063YCA1-F1
#
_cell.length_a   1.000
_cell.length_b   1.000
_cell.length_c   1.000
_cell.angle_alpha   90.00
_cell.angle_beta   90.00
_cell.angle_gamma   90.00
#
_symmetry.space_group_name_H-M   'P 1'
#
loop_
_entity.id
_entity.type
_entity.pdbx_description
1 polymer ?
#
loop_
_entity_poly.entity_id
_entity_poly.type
_entity_poly.pdbx_seq_one_letter_code
_entity_poly.pdbx_strand_id
1 'polypeptide(L)'
;MVWILVAVLLFGFVAAIFNLIIISLSFNKDFPKVTQRATIFFAGVLLALFFLSIYVLIVQGGGLSGKQVDTILLFVFYLILLILITVTCILHLVRVLSKNRVLYN
;
A
#
# COMPACT_ATOMS: atom_id res chain seq x y z
N MET A 1 8.85 -21.07 -0.35
CA MET A 1 7.74 -20.18 0.07
C MET A 1 8.20 -18.76 0.42
N VAL A 2 9.30 -18.55 1.17
CA VAL A 2 9.81 -17.21 1.56
C VAL A 2 10.06 -16.29 0.36
N TRP A 3 10.63 -16.79 -0.74
CA TRP A 3 10.88 -16.00 -1.96
C TRP A 3 9.63 -15.40 -2.59
N ILE A 4 8.49 -16.10 -2.53
CA ILE A 4 7.21 -15.57 -3.03
C ILE A 4 6.75 -14.42 -2.14
N LEU A 5 6.85 -14.56 -0.82
CA LEU A 5 6.52 -13.47 0.11
C LEU A 5 7.42 -12.25 -0.10
N VAL A 6 8.70 -12.45 -0.43
CA VAL A 6 9.63 -11.34 -0.75
C VAL A 6 9.26 -10.69 -2.09
N ALA A 7 8.97 -11.47 -3.13
CA ALA A 7 8.56 -10.93 -4.43
C ALA A 7 7.26 -10.12 -4.33
N VAL A 8 6.28 -10.65 -3.60
CA VAL A 8 4.99 -9.98 -3.34
C VAL A 8 5.18 -8.70 -2.52
N LEU A 9 6.06 -8.72 -1.52
CA LEU A 9 6.42 -7.55 -0.73
C LEU A 9 7.04 -6.45 -1.60
N LEU A 10 8.03 -6.79 -2.44
CA LEU A 10 8.68 -5.84 -3.35
C LEU A 10 7.69 -5.25 -4.35
N PHE A 11 6.85 -6.08 -4.95
CA PHE A 11 5.78 -5.62 -5.83
C PHE A 11 4.80 -4.69 -5.10
N GLY A 12 4.50 -4.98 -3.85
CA GLY A 12 3.67 -4.14 -2.99
C GLY A 12 4.26 -2.75 -2.75
N PHE A 13 5.56 -2.66 -2.49
CA PHE A 13 6.24 -1.36 -2.37
C PHE A 13 6.19 -0.56 -3.66
N VAL A 14 6.43 -1.19 -4.81
CA VAL A 14 6.36 -0.53 -6.12
C VAL A 14 4.94 0.00 -6.37
N ALA A 15 3.91 -0.81 -6.12
CA ALA A 15 2.51 -0.40 -6.26
C ALA A 15 2.13 0.75 -5.31
N ALA A 16 2.62 0.69 -4.06
CA ALA A 16 2.33 1.71 -3.04
C ALA A 16 2.98 3.04 -3.42
N ILE A 17 4.27 3.04 -3.76
CA ILE A 17 5.01 4.24 -4.16
C ILE A 17 4.40 4.85 -5.42
N PHE A 18 4.08 4.04 -6.43
CA PHE A 18 3.45 4.51 -7.66
C PHE A 18 2.12 5.23 -7.35
N ASN A 19 1.23 4.62 -6.57
CA ASN A 19 -0.03 5.25 -6.19
C ASN A 19 0.18 6.54 -5.40
N LEU A 20 1.11 6.54 -4.44
CA LEU A 20 1.39 7.69 -3.59
C LEU A 20 1.90 8.90 -4.41
N ILE A 21 2.77 8.66 -5.40
CA ILE A 21 3.24 9.70 -6.34
C ILE A 21 2.06 10.26 -7.16
N ILE A 22 1.26 9.38 -7.77
CA ILE A 22 0.15 9.83 -8.62
C ILE A 22 -0.86 10.61 -7.80
N ILE A 23 -1.28 10.13 -6.62
CA ILE A 23 -2.22 10.84 -5.74
C ILE A 23 -1.66 12.22 -5.36
N SER A 24 -0.40 12.28 -4.92
CA SER A 24 0.22 13.53 -4.47
C SER A 24 0.28 14.57 -5.59
N LEU A 25 0.69 14.17 -6.79
CA LEU A 25 0.76 15.06 -7.94
C LEU A 25 -0.62 15.44 -8.49
N SER A 26 -1.61 14.59 -8.26
CA SER A 26 -2.95 14.75 -8.83
C SER A 26 -3.84 15.78 -8.11
N PHE A 27 -3.32 16.41 -7.05
CA PHE A 27 -3.87 17.64 -6.48
C PHE A 27 -3.59 18.86 -7.36
N ASN A 28 -2.50 18.84 -8.15
CA ASN A 28 -2.04 19.98 -8.95
C ASN A 28 -2.06 19.73 -10.46
N LYS A 29 -2.18 18.48 -10.91
CA LYS A 29 -2.11 18.10 -12.33
C LYS A 29 -3.16 17.05 -12.69
N ASP A 30 -3.72 17.19 -13.89
CA ASP A 30 -4.55 16.16 -14.50
C ASP A 30 -3.69 15.07 -15.16
N PHE A 31 -4.06 13.82 -14.90
CA PHE A 31 -3.37 12.65 -15.44
C PHE A 31 -4.15 12.03 -16.59
N PRO A 32 -3.47 11.48 -17.62
CA PRO A 32 -4.12 10.79 -18.72
C PRO A 32 -4.88 9.54 -18.23
N LYS A 33 -5.93 9.15 -18.97
CA LYS A 33 -6.84 8.05 -18.60
C LYS A 33 -6.11 6.72 -18.32
N VAL A 34 -5.00 6.46 -19.02
CA VAL A 34 -4.18 5.25 -18.83
C VAL A 34 -3.56 5.22 -17.43
N THR A 35 -2.98 6.34 -16.99
CA THR A 35 -2.39 6.45 -15.64
C THR A 35 -3.45 6.30 -14.56
N GLN A 36 -4.64 6.89 -14.75
CA GLN A 36 -5.75 6.73 -13.80
C GLN A 36 -6.20 5.27 -13.67
N ARG A 37 -6.31 4.54 -14.78
CA ARG A 37 -6.63 3.10 -14.78
C ARG A 37 -5.56 2.27 -14.07
N ALA A 38 -4.28 2.57 -14.32
CA ALA A 38 -3.17 1.91 -13.62
C ALA A 38 -3.22 2.15 -12.11
N THR A 39 -3.52 3.38 -11.68
CA THR A 39 -3.70 3.71 -10.25
C THR A 39 -4.84 2.91 -9.62
N ILE A 40 -5.99 2.77 -10.29
CA ILE A 40 -7.12 1.96 -9.81
C ILE A 40 -6.72 0.48 -9.69
N PHE A 41 -6.05 -0.06 -10.70
CA PHE A 41 -5.56 -1.44 -10.67
C PHE A 41 -4.61 -1.66 -9.49
N PHE A 42 -3.61 -0.79 -9.33
CA PHE A 42 -2.68 -0.88 -8.21
C PHE A 42 -3.37 -0.66 -6.86
N ALA A 43 -4.40 0.18 -6.77
CA ALA A 43 -5.18 0.34 -5.54
C ALA A 43 -5.89 -0.97 -5.14
N GLY A 44 -6.43 -1.71 -6.12
CA GLY A 44 -6.97 -3.06 -5.89
C GLY A 44 -5.92 -4.05 -5.38
N VAL A 45 -4.71 -4.02 -5.97
CA VAL A 45 -3.56 -4.80 -5.50
C VAL A 45 -3.18 -4.43 -4.06
N LEU A 46 -3.12 -3.14 -3.73
CA LEU A 46 -2.81 -2.67 -2.38
C LEU A 46 -3.83 -3.13 -1.36
N LEU A 47 -5.12 -3.20 -1.72
CA LEU A 47 -6.15 -3.74 -0.85
C LEU A 47 -5.92 -5.22 -0.54
N ALA A 48 -5.57 -6.04 -1.55
CA ALA A 48 -5.22 -7.44 -1.32
C ALA A 48 -3.97 -7.58 -0.43
N LEU A 49 -2.96 -6.75 -0.68
CA LEU A 49 -1.73 -6.71 0.12
C LEU A 49 -1.94 -6.23 1.55
N PHE A 50 -2.94 -5.39 1.80
CA PHE A 50 -3.32 -4.97 3.14
C PHE A 50 -3.70 -6.19 4.01
N PHE A 51 -4.60 -7.03 3.51
CA PHE A 51 -5.02 -8.25 4.21
C PHE A 51 -3.88 -9.25 4.35
N LEU A 52 -3.06 -9.42 3.30
CA LEU A 52 -1.88 -10.27 3.37
C LEU A 52 -0.89 -9.78 4.43
N SER A 53 -0.64 -8.47 4.49
CA SER A 53 0.29 -7.88 5.45
C SER A 53 -0.19 -8.11 6.88
N ILE A 54 -1.49 -7.92 7.16
CA ILE A 54 -2.06 -8.23 8.47
C ILE A 54 -1.87 -9.71 8.82
N TYR A 55 -2.19 -10.62 7.89
CA TYR A 55 -2.02 -12.06 8.11
C TYR A 55 -0.57 -12.41 8.44
N VAL A 56 0.39 -11.92 7.64
CA VAL A 56 1.83 -12.17 7.85
C VAL A 56 2.29 -11.61 9.19
N LEU A 57 1.87 -10.39 9.55
CA LEU A 57 2.23 -9.78 10.83
C LEU A 57 1.68 -10.56 12.03
N ILE A 58 0.46 -11.07 11.96
CA ILE A 58 -0.12 -11.90 13.03
C ILE A 58 0.67 -13.21 13.18
N VAL A 59 0.91 -13.92 12.07
CA VAL A 59 1.62 -15.21 12.06
C VAL A 59 3.07 -15.05 12.54
N GLN A 60 3.73 -13.97 12.14
CA GLN A 60 5.11 -13.70 12.53
C GLN A 60 5.21 -13.13 13.96
N GLY A 61 4.25 -12.29 14.36
CA GLY A 61 4.22 -11.57 15.64
C GLY A 61 4.04 -12.48 16.85
N GLY A 62 3.32 -13.60 16.72
CA GLY A 62 3.15 -14.58 17.79
C GLY A 62 4.42 -15.30 18.24
N GLY A 63 5.56 -15.09 17.58
CA GLY A 63 6.81 -15.80 17.87
C GLY A 63 8.07 -15.00 17.57
N LEU A 64 8.07 -13.69 17.80
CA LEU A 64 9.25 -12.85 17.55
C LEU A 64 10.43 -13.18 18.50
N SER A 65 10.15 -13.73 19.68
CA SER A 65 11.20 -14.17 20.62
C SER A 65 11.84 -15.47 20.14
N GLY A 66 13.13 -15.44 19.80
CA GLY A 66 13.93 -16.62 19.43
C GLY A 66 13.95 -16.98 17.93
N LYS A 67 13.36 -16.16 17.06
CA LYS A 67 13.41 -16.37 15.60
C LYS A 67 14.66 -15.81 14.94
N GLN A 68 15.00 -16.39 13.79
CA GLN A 68 16.10 -15.94 12.92
C GLN A 68 15.89 -14.50 12.43
N VAL A 69 16.99 -13.78 12.24
CA VAL A 69 17.04 -12.36 11.83
C VAL A 69 16.18 -12.09 10.58
N ASP A 70 16.21 -12.99 9.60
CA ASP A 70 15.45 -12.86 8.35
C ASP A 70 13.94 -12.74 8.58
N THR A 71 13.43 -13.41 9.62
CA THR A 71 12.01 -13.39 9.96
C THR A 71 11.59 -12.06 10.59
N ILE A 72 12.48 -11.50 11.42
CA ILE A 72 12.29 -10.19 12.04
C ILE A 72 12.31 -9.11 10.95
N LEU A 73 13.25 -9.19 10.01
CA LEU A 73 13.31 -8.27 8.87
C LEU A 73 12.03 -8.34 8.04
N LEU A 74 11.57 -9.55 7.68
CA LEU A 74 10.34 -9.71 6.92
C LEU A 74 9.14 -9.09 7.66
N PHE A 75 9.02 -9.29 8.97
CA PHE A 75 7.99 -8.67 9.80
C PHE A 75 8.03 -7.14 9.71
N VAL A 76 9.21 -6.53 9.90
CA VAL A 76 9.39 -5.07 9.83
C VAL A 76 9.01 -4.53 8.47
N PHE A 77 9.43 -5.17 7.37
CA PHE A 77 9.08 -4.69 6.03
C PHE A 77 7.59 -4.79 5.72
N TYR A 78 6.90 -5.85 6.14
CA TYR A 78 5.46 -5.96 6.00
C TYR A 78 4.71 -4.92 6.87
N LEU A 79 5.26 -4.56 8.03
CA LEU A 79 4.73 -3.48 8.87
C LEU A 79 4.85 -2.12 8.16
N ILE A 80 6.02 -1.82 7.59
CA ILE A 80 6.24 -0.60 6.82
C ILE A 80 5.30 -0.54 5.61
N LEU A 81 5.15 -1.66 4.88
CA LEU A 81 4.24 -1.75 3.74
C LEU A 81 2.78 -1.48 4.18
N LEU A 82 2.34 -2.05 5.30
CA LEU A 82 0.99 -1.83 5.84
C LEU A 82 0.75 -0.34 6.17
N ILE A 83 1.73 0.33 6.78
CA ILE A 83 1.66 1.77 7.07
C ILE A 83 1.56 2.57 5.76
N LEU A 84 2.38 2.24 4.76
CA LEU A 84 2.37 2.91 3.44
C LEU A 84 1.02 2.75 2.75
N ILE A 85 0.44 1.55 2.76
CA ILE A 85 -0.89 1.28 2.19
C ILE A 85 -1.96 2.10 2.92
N THR A 86 -1.88 2.16 4.26
CA THR A 86 -2.83 2.92 5.09
C THR A 86 -2.77 4.42 4.77
N VAL A 87 -1.56 5.01 4.70
CA VAL A 87 -1.37 6.42 4.31
C VAL A 87 -1.91 6.67 2.92
N THR A 88 -1.62 5.78 1.96
CA THR A 88 -2.12 5.88 0.58
C THR A 88 -3.65 5.87 0.53
N CYS A 89 -4.29 5.01 1.34
CA CYS A 89 -5.74 4.93 1.46
C CYS A 89 -6.35 6.21 2.04
N ILE A 90 -5.76 6.75 3.13
CA ILE A 90 -6.19 8.02 3.74
C ILE A 90 -6.10 9.16 2.72
N LEU A 91 -4.99 9.28 1.99
CA LEU A 91 -4.82 10.32 0.98
C LEU A 91 -5.84 10.18 -0.16
N HIS A 92 -6.13 8.95 -0.60
CA HIS A 92 -7.21 8.69 -1.55
C HIS A 92 -8.58 9.15 -1.02
N LEU A 93 -8.90 8.83 0.23
CA LEU A 93 -10.16 9.21 0.87
C LEU A 93 -10.29 10.74 0.99
N VAL A 94 -9.25 11.42 1.47
CA VAL A 94 -9.19 12.88 1.56
C VAL A 94 -9.42 13.52 0.19
N ARG A 95 -8.79 12.97 -0.85
CA ARG A 95 -8.96 13.48 -2.21
C ARG A 95 -10.39 13.35 -2.72
N VAL A 96 -11.03 12.20 -2.51
CA VAL A 96 -12.43 11.96 -2.93
C VAL A 96 -13.37 12.92 -2.19
N LEU A 97 -13.21 13.04 -0.87
CA LEU A 97 -14.02 13.94 -0.05
C LEU A 97 -13.81 15.42 -0.40
N SER A 98 -12.56 15.82 -0.71
CA SER A 98 -12.22 17.18 -1.12
C SER A 98 -12.82 17.55 -2.47
N LYS A 99 -12.78 16.66 -3.48
CA LYS A 99 -13.42 16.90 -4.77
C LYS A 99 -14.94 17.03 -4.67
N ASN A 100 -15.57 16.24 -3.79
CA ASN A 100 -17.00 16.35 -3.57
C ASN A 100 -17.40 17.68 -2.93
N ARG A 101 -16.58 18.28 -2.05
CA ARG A 101 -16.89 19.62 -1.49
C ARG A 101 -17.01 20.72 -2.55
N VAL A 102 -16.29 20.64 -3.67
CA VAL A 102 -16.37 21.62 -4.76
C VAL A 102 -17.67 21.51 -5.56
N LEU A 103 -18.35 20.35 -5.51
CA LEU A 103 -19.62 20.13 -6.21
C LEU A 103 -20.86 20.49 -5.36
N TYR A 104 -20.69 20.67 -4.05
CA TYR A 104 -21.78 21.00 -3.12
C TYR A 104 -21.72 22.46 -2.60
N ASN A 105 -20.74 23.24 -3.05
CA ASN A 105 -20.69 24.69 -2.90
C ASN A 105 -21.01 25.35 -4.24
#